data_AF-P0A9T7-F1
#
_entry.id   AF-P0A9T7-F1
#
_cell.length_a   1.000
_cell.length_b   1.000
_cell.length_c   1.000
_cell.angle_alpha   90.00
_cell.angle_beta   90.00
_cell.angle_gamma   90.00
#
_symmetry.space_group_name_H-M   'P 1'
#
loop_
_entity.id
_entity.type
_entity.pdbx_description
1 polymer ?
#
loop_
_entity_poly.entity_id
_entity_poly.type
_entity_poly.pdbx_seq_one_letter_code
_entity_poly.pdbx_strand_id
1 'polypeptide(L)'
;MKQATRKPTTPGDILLYEYLEPLDLKINELAELLHVHRNSVSALINNNRKLTTEMAFRLAKVFDTTVDFWLNLQAAVDLWEVENNMRTQEELGRIETVAEYLARREERAKKVA
;
A
#
# COMPACT_ATOMS: atom_id res chain seq x y z
N MET A 1 10.38 -7.06 12.08
CA MET A 1 10.45 -8.38 11.43
C MET A 1 11.13 -8.16 10.08
N LYS A 2 12.18 -8.90 9.70
CA LYS A 2 12.67 -8.84 8.31
C LYS A 2 11.57 -9.45 7.43
N GLN A 3 10.75 -8.63 6.78
CA GLN A 3 9.79 -9.14 5.81
C GLN A 3 10.55 -9.86 4.70
N ALA A 4 9.95 -10.93 4.16
CA ALA A 4 10.59 -11.77 3.16
C ALA A 4 11.01 -10.94 1.93
N THR A 5 12.13 -11.30 1.31
CA THR A 5 12.68 -10.65 0.10
C THR A 5 11.71 -10.62 -1.10
N ARG A 6 10.61 -11.35 -1.03
CA ARG A 6 9.60 -11.46 -2.09
C ARG A 6 8.51 -10.39 -1.93
N LYS A 7 8.18 -9.73 -3.04
CA LYS A 7 7.05 -8.79 -3.12
C LYS A 7 5.74 -9.45 -2.63
N PRO A 8 5.00 -8.83 -1.69
CA PRO A 8 3.69 -9.30 -1.26
C PRO A 8 2.69 -9.38 -2.41
N THR A 9 1.72 -10.28 -2.29
CA THR A 9 0.58 -10.37 -3.20
C THR A 9 -0.21 -9.06 -3.15
N THR A 10 -0.53 -8.49 -4.32
CA THR A 10 -1.20 -7.20 -4.38
C THR A 10 -2.72 -7.34 -4.28
N PRO A 11 -3.46 -6.25 -3.97
CA PRO A 11 -4.92 -6.24 -4.09
C PRO A 11 -5.40 -6.66 -5.50
N GLY A 12 -4.66 -6.27 -6.54
CA GLY A 12 -4.95 -6.64 -7.92
C GLY A 12 -4.80 -8.14 -8.19
N ASP A 13 -3.74 -8.76 -7.65
CA ASP A 13 -3.52 -10.20 -7.76
C ASP A 13 -4.64 -10.99 -7.06
N ILE A 14 -4.98 -10.60 -5.82
CA ILE A 14 -6.10 -11.22 -5.08
C ILE A 14 -7.40 -11.06 -5.85
N LEU A 15 -7.70 -9.86 -6.33
CA LEU A 15 -8.93 -9.59 -7.07
C LEU A 15 -9.03 -10.45 -8.33
N LEU A 16 -7.93 -10.62 -9.06
CA LEU A 16 -7.90 -11.41 -10.28
C LEU A 16 -8.03 -12.91 -9.98
N TYR A 17 -7.12 -13.47 -9.20
CA TYR A 17 -6.95 -14.91 -9.05
C TYR A 17 -7.92 -15.56 -8.05
N GLU A 18 -8.40 -14.81 -7.05
CA GLU A 18 -9.30 -15.35 -6.01
C GLU A 18 -10.77 -15.01 -6.26
N TYR A 19 -11.07 -14.01 -7.10
CA TYR A 19 -12.44 -13.57 -7.35
C TYR A 19 -12.81 -13.61 -8.83
N LEU A 20 -12.11 -12.88 -9.71
CA LEU A 20 -12.55 -12.78 -11.12
C LEU A 20 -12.44 -14.10 -11.87
N GLU A 21 -11.28 -14.76 -11.84
CA GLU A 21 -11.08 -16.01 -12.56
C GLU A 21 -11.96 -17.16 -12.00
N PRO A 22 -12.03 -17.40 -10.68
CA PRO A 22 -12.85 -18.49 -10.15
C PRO A 22 -14.35 -18.30 -10.35
N LEU A 23 -14.83 -17.05 -10.41
CA LEU A 23 -16.23 -16.72 -10.65
C LEU A 23 -16.58 -16.53 -12.14
N ASP A 24 -15.60 -16.67 -13.03
CA ASP A 24 -15.69 -16.29 -14.45
C ASP A 24 -16.21 -14.85 -14.67
N LEU A 25 -16.01 -13.97 -13.68
CA LEU A 25 -16.50 -12.60 -13.68
C LEU A 25 -15.57 -11.71 -14.53
N LYS A 26 -16.12 -10.99 -15.49
CA LYS A 26 -15.34 -10.08 -16.36
C LYS A 26 -15.11 -8.73 -15.67
N ILE A 27 -14.03 -8.06 -16.07
CA ILE A 27 -13.67 -6.71 -15.58
C ILE A 27 -14.82 -5.70 -15.76
N ASN A 28 -15.59 -5.79 -16.86
CA ASN A 28 -16.73 -4.91 -17.10
C ASN A 28 -17.85 -5.14 -16.09
N GLU A 29 -18.18 -6.39 -15.83
CA GLU A 29 -19.25 -6.79 -14.90
C GLU A 29 -18.90 -6.34 -13.48
N LEU A 30 -17.65 -6.56 -13.06
CA LEU A 30 -17.18 -6.04 -11.77
C LEU A 30 -17.23 -4.51 -11.71
N ALA A 31 -16.84 -3.80 -12.78
CA ALA A 31 -16.89 -2.34 -12.81
C ALA A 31 -18.32 -1.81 -12.67
N GLU A 32 -19.30 -2.48 -13.29
CA GLU A 32 -20.72 -2.18 -13.16
C GLU A 32 -21.21 -2.42 -11.72
N LEU A 33 -20.88 -3.58 -11.12
CA LEU A 33 -21.22 -3.90 -9.72
C LEU A 33 -20.65 -2.89 -8.72
N LEU A 34 -19.43 -2.41 -8.96
CA LEU A 34 -18.75 -1.43 -8.11
C LEU A 34 -19.20 0.01 -8.37
N HIS A 35 -20.00 0.25 -9.42
CA HIS A 35 -20.37 1.58 -9.92
C HIS A 35 -19.14 2.48 -10.19
N VAL A 36 -18.15 1.94 -10.90
CA VAL A 36 -16.94 2.66 -11.30
C VAL A 36 -16.66 2.48 -12.78
N HIS A 37 -15.80 3.34 -13.33
CA HIS A 37 -15.33 3.15 -14.69
C HIS A 37 -14.49 1.88 -14.82
N ARG A 38 -14.62 1.13 -15.94
CA ARG A 38 -13.83 -0.08 -16.25
C ARG A 38 -12.33 0.09 -16.00
N ASN A 39 -11.78 1.25 -16.39
CA ASN A 39 -10.36 1.55 -16.22
C ASN A 39 -9.92 1.57 -14.75
N SER A 40 -10.82 1.86 -13.80
CA SER A 40 -10.49 1.81 -12.38
C SER A 40 -10.20 0.37 -11.93
N VAL A 41 -11.03 -0.59 -12.34
CA VAL A 41 -10.84 -2.02 -12.06
C VAL A 41 -9.61 -2.54 -12.80
N SER A 42 -9.48 -2.24 -14.09
CA SER A 42 -8.32 -2.63 -14.89
C SER A 42 -7.00 -2.09 -14.33
N ALA A 43 -6.97 -0.83 -13.89
CA ALA A 43 -5.76 -0.24 -13.31
C ALA A 43 -5.39 -0.87 -11.96
N LEU A 44 -6.38 -1.27 -11.17
CA LEU A 44 -6.15 -2.00 -9.92
C LEU A 44 -5.56 -3.38 -10.17
N ILE A 45 -6.16 -4.18 -11.06
CA ILE A 45 -5.69 -5.53 -11.41
C ILE A 45 -4.26 -5.48 -11.96
N ASN A 46 -3.98 -4.54 -12.85
CA ASN A 46 -2.66 -4.41 -13.46
C ASN A 46 -1.62 -3.69 -12.58
N ASN A 47 -1.94 -3.40 -11.31
CA ASN A 47 -1.08 -2.65 -10.38
C ASN A 47 -0.65 -1.26 -10.90
N ASN A 48 -1.39 -0.69 -11.84
CA ASN A 48 -1.17 0.66 -12.38
C ASN A 48 -1.75 1.75 -11.46
N ARG A 49 -2.57 1.35 -10.47
CA ARG A 49 -3.13 2.24 -9.46
C ARG A 49 -3.21 1.49 -8.13
N LYS A 50 -2.77 2.16 -7.05
CA LYS A 50 -2.94 1.67 -5.68
C LYS A 50 -4.41 1.61 -5.31
N LEU A 51 -4.79 0.61 -4.52
CA LEU A 51 -6.12 0.52 -3.94
C LEU A 51 -6.38 1.75 -3.06
N THR A 52 -7.45 2.47 -3.33
CA THR A 52 -7.91 3.57 -2.47
C THR A 52 -8.82 3.05 -1.36
N THR A 53 -8.96 3.82 -0.28
CA THR A 53 -9.92 3.50 0.79
C THR A 53 -11.35 3.37 0.25
N GLU A 54 -11.78 4.27 -0.63
CA GLU A 54 -13.11 4.18 -1.26
C GLU A 54 -13.29 2.86 -2.05
N MET A 55 -12.27 2.45 -2.81
CA MET A 55 -12.33 1.18 -3.54
C MET A 55 -12.38 -0.01 -2.58
N ALA A 56 -11.64 0.04 -1.46
CA ALA A 56 -11.70 -0.99 -0.43
C ALA A 56 -13.12 -1.17 0.13
N PHE A 57 -13.86 -0.09 0.39
CA PHE A 57 -15.27 -0.15 0.80
C PHE A 57 -16.16 -0.77 -0.27
N ARG A 58 -15.97 -0.42 -1.55
CA ARG A 58 -16.75 -0.98 -2.66
C ARG A 58 -16.50 -2.48 -2.83
N LEU A 59 -15.24 -2.91 -2.79
CA LEU A 59 -14.86 -4.33 -2.88
C LEU A 59 -15.37 -5.13 -1.68
N ALA A 60 -15.22 -4.59 -0.46
CA ALA A 60 -15.77 -5.20 0.74
C ALA A 60 -17.27 -5.44 0.64
N LYS A 61 -18.01 -4.46 0.10
CA LYS A 61 -19.46 -4.58 -0.10
C LYS A 61 -19.85 -5.60 -1.15
N VAL A 62 -19.15 -5.65 -2.29
CA VAL A 62 -19.47 -6.55 -3.41
C VAL A 62 -19.12 -8.00 -3.10
N PHE A 63 -18.00 -8.24 -2.41
CA PHE A 63 -17.51 -9.59 -2.12
C PHE A 63 -17.82 -10.10 -0.71
N ASP A 64 -18.59 -9.34 0.08
CA ASP A 64 -18.91 -9.67 1.47
C ASP A 64 -17.65 -9.93 2.32
N THR A 65 -16.64 -9.07 2.16
CA THR A 65 -15.37 -9.11 2.91
C THR A 65 -15.24 -7.89 3.80
N THR A 66 -14.12 -7.78 4.52
CA THR A 66 -13.82 -6.59 5.34
C THR A 66 -13.05 -5.54 4.54
N VAL A 67 -13.21 -4.28 4.92
CA VAL A 67 -12.43 -3.16 4.35
C VAL A 67 -10.94 -3.34 4.69
N ASP A 68 -10.66 -3.74 5.93
CA ASP A 68 -9.30 -3.97 6.43
C ASP A 68 -8.56 -5.05 5.64
N PHE A 69 -9.25 -6.10 5.19
CA PHE A 69 -8.64 -7.12 4.32
C PHE A 69 -7.98 -6.48 3.09
N TRP A 70 -8.73 -5.65 2.37
CA TRP A 70 -8.22 -4.99 1.16
C TRP A 70 -7.14 -3.95 1.46
N LEU A 71 -7.34 -3.15 2.52
CA LEU A 71 -6.36 -2.13 2.92
C LEU A 71 -5.04 -2.76 3.38
N ASN A 72 -5.07 -3.88 4.09
CA ASN A 72 -3.88 -4.57 4.56
C ASN A 72 -3.05 -5.14 3.40
N LEU A 73 -3.70 -5.61 2.33
CA LEU A 73 -3.00 -6.01 1.10
C LEU A 73 -2.23 -4.84 0.49
N GLN A 74 -2.85 -3.66 0.39
CA GLN A 74 -2.17 -2.47 -0.12
C GLN A 74 -1.04 -2.01 0.82
N ALA A 75 -1.27 -2.01 2.12
CA ALA A 75 -0.27 -1.62 3.12
C ALA A 75 0.96 -2.54 3.09
N ALA A 76 0.77 -3.85 2.91
CA ALA A 76 1.87 -4.79 2.79
C ALA A 76 2.75 -4.47 1.56
N VAL A 77 2.13 -4.18 0.42
CA VAL A 77 2.85 -3.76 -0.79
C VAL A 77 3.58 -2.43 -0.57
N ASP A 78 2.91 -1.45 0.04
CA ASP A 78 3.49 -0.12 0.29
C ASP A 78 4.72 -0.19 1.20
N LEU A 79 4.64 -0.98 2.28
CA LEU A 79 5.76 -1.22 3.17
C LEU A 79 6.92 -1.88 2.42
N TRP A 80 6.64 -2.94 1.66
CA TRP A 80 7.67 -3.63 0.90
C TRP A 80 8.34 -2.73 -0.14
N GLU A 81 7.58 -1.88 -0.83
CA GLU A 81 8.14 -0.93 -1.81
C GLU A 81 9.11 0.05 -1.16
N VAL A 82 8.79 0.57 0.03
CA VAL A 82 9.68 1.48 0.77
C VAL A 82 10.91 0.73 1.27
N GLU A 83 10.73 -0.43 1.90
CA GLU A 83 11.82 -1.26 2.45
C GLU A 83 12.82 -1.68 1.36
N ASN A 84 12.36 -1.93 0.14
CA ASN A 84 13.20 -2.40 -0.97
C ASN A 84 13.64 -1.28 -1.93
N ASN A 85 13.32 -0.01 -1.65
CA ASN A 85 13.81 1.12 -2.43
C ASN A 85 15.15 1.63 -1.88
N MET A 86 16.26 1.25 -2.54
CA MET A 86 17.62 1.61 -2.11
C MET A 86 17.81 3.12 -1.90
N ARG A 87 17.29 3.97 -2.80
CA ARG A 87 17.43 5.43 -2.69
C ARG A 87 16.71 5.94 -1.44
N THR A 88 15.48 5.49 -1.22
CA THR A 88 14.74 5.84 -0.01
C THR A 88 15.46 5.35 1.25
N GLN A 89 16.05 4.15 1.23
CA GLN A 89 16.81 3.64 2.38
C GLN A 89 18.07 4.48 2.68
N GLU A 90 18.80 4.94 1.65
CA GLU A 90 19.92 5.85 1.82
C GLU A 90 19.51 7.20 2.41
N GLU A 91 18.39 7.76 1.94
CA GLU A 91 17.82 9.01 2.47
C GLU A 91 17.40 8.86 3.93
N LEU A 92 16.69 7.78 4.27
CA LEU A 92 16.27 7.46 5.64
C LEU A 92 17.48 7.33 6.59
N GLY A 93 18.57 6.73 6.13
CA GLY A 93 19.80 6.60 6.92
C GLY A 93 20.52 7.93 7.23
N ARG A 94 20.18 9.02 6.52
CA ARG A 94 20.74 10.37 6.76
C ARG A 94 19.85 11.23 7.66
N ILE A 95 18.66 10.74 8.03
CA ILE A 95 17.74 11.49 8.88
C ILE A 95 18.27 11.47 10.30
N GLU A 96 18.57 12.66 10.82
CA GLU A 96 18.87 12.85 12.22
C GLU A 96 17.60 12.64 13.06
N THR A 97 17.73 11.87 14.14
CA THR A 97 16.64 11.69 15.09
C THR A 97 16.39 12.97 15.88
N VAL A 98 15.14 13.17 16.31
CA VAL A 98 14.79 14.31 17.17
C VAL A 98 15.66 14.34 18.44
N ALA A 99 16.03 13.18 18.98
CA ALA A 99 16.90 13.06 20.14
C ALA A 99 18.31 13.63 19.89
N GLU A 100 18.96 13.25 18.79
CA GLU A 100 20.27 13.76 18.39
C GLU A 100 20.23 15.28 18.15
N TYR A 101 19.17 15.76 17.50
CA TYR A 101 18.97 17.18 17.24
C TYR A 101 18.89 17.99 18.54
N LEU A 102 18.10 17.51 19.51
CA LEU A 102 17.92 18.16 20.81
C LEU A 102 19.22 18.14 21.62
N ALA A 103 19.94 17.02 21.65
CA ALA A 103 21.22 16.91 22.34
C ALA A 103 22.26 17.91 21.80
N ARG A 104 22.35 18.06 20.47
CA ARG A 104 23.23 19.06 19.85
C ARG A 104 22.81 20.49 20.18
N ARG A 105 21.51 20.77 20.28
CA ARG A 105 20.99 22.10 20.63
C ARG A 105 21.33 22.47 22.07
N GLU A 106 21.17 21.54 23.01
CA GLU A 106 21.54 21.74 24.42
C GLU A 106 23.04 21.96 24.58
N GLU A 107 23.86 21.19 23.89
CA GLU A 107 25.31 21.36 23.90
C GLU A 107 25.73 22.75 23.37
N ARG A 108 25.07 23.25 22.32
CA ARG A 108 25.28 24.62 21.83
C ARG A 108 24.86 25.66 22.86
N ALA A 109 23.74 25.47 23.56
CA ALA A 109 23.31 26.39 24.60
C ALA A 109 24.31 26.46 25.76
N LYS A 110 24.89 25.32 26.16
CA LYS A 110 25.93 25.26 27.21
C LYS A 110 27.24 25.93 26.81
N LYS A 111 27.60 25.92 25.52
CA LYS A 111 28.83 26.57 25.02
C LYS A 111 28.75 28.08 24.88
N VAL A 112 27.54 28.64 24.88
CA VAL A 112 27.32 30.09 24.75
C VAL A 112 27.22 30.77 26.12
N ALA A 113 26.89 30.01 27.17
CA ALA A 113 26.88 30.46 28.56
C ALA A 113 28.30 30.42 29.17
#